data_AF-A0A1J3CX83-F1
#
_entry.id   AF-A0A1J3CX83-F1
#
_cell.length_a   1.000
_cell.length_b   1.000
_cell.length_c   1.000
_cell.angle_alpha   90.00
_cell.angle_beta   90.00
_cell.angle_gamma   90.00
#
_symmetry.space_group_name_H-M   'P 1'
#
loop_
_entity.id
_entity.type
_entity.pdbx_description
1 polymer ?
#
loop_
_entity_poly.entity_id
_entity_poly.type
_entity_poly.pdbx_seq_one_letter_code
_entity_poly.pdbx_strand_id
1 'polypeptide(L)'
;GKYTYEAESPDEASFLTAASEFGFVFFKRTQSSVYVHERLSSSGQTIEREYKVLNLLDFTSKRKRMSVVVRDEEGQILLLCKGADSIIFERLAKNGKTYLGPTTKHLKEYGEAGLRTLALSYRQLDEDEYSAWNAEFHKAKTTIGSDRDELLEKISDMIEKDLILIGATAVEDKLQKGVPQCIDKLAQAGLKLWVLTGDKMETAINIGYSCSLLRQGMKQICITVMNSEGGSQDSKAVKDNILNQITKAIQMVKLEKDPHAAFALIIDGKTL
;
A
#
# COMPACT_ATOMS: atom_id res chain seq x y z
N GLY A 1 0.31 5.33 30.87
CA GLY A 1 1.64 5.16 30.25
C GLY A 1 1.49 5.27 28.75
N LYS A 2 2.38 5.99 28.07
CA LYS A 2 2.37 6.10 26.61
C LYS A 2 3.23 4.97 26.06
N TYR A 3 2.66 4.04 25.30
CA TYR A 3 3.42 2.99 24.63
C TYR A 3 4.18 3.59 23.44
N THR A 4 5.41 3.11 23.22
CA THR A 4 6.18 3.39 22.01
C THR A 4 6.18 2.12 21.18
N TYR A 5 5.74 2.20 19.93
CA TYR A 5 5.65 1.06 19.02
C TYR A 5 6.88 1.00 18.11
N GLU A 6 7.50 -0.17 18.06
CA GLU A 6 8.53 -0.51 17.06
C GLU A 6 7.86 -1.36 15.97
N ALA A 7 8.02 -0.96 14.71
CA ALA A 7 7.43 -1.64 13.56
C ALA A 7 8.40 -1.61 12.38
N GLU A 8 8.28 -2.61 11.50
CA GLU A 8 9.10 -2.70 10.27
C GLU A 8 8.73 -1.60 9.27
N SER A 9 7.48 -1.14 9.30
CA SER A 9 7.00 -0.04 8.48
C SER A 9 6.52 1.14 9.36
N PRO A 10 6.87 2.39 9.01
CA PRO A 10 6.38 3.57 9.70
C PRO A 10 4.85 3.73 9.63
N ASP A 11 4.21 3.15 8.60
CA ASP A 11 2.75 3.19 8.45
C ASP A 11 2.08 2.35 9.53
N GLU A 12 2.65 1.18 9.84
CA GLU A 12 2.12 0.28 10.85
C GLU A 12 2.21 0.87 12.25
N ALA A 13 3.33 1.54 12.57
CA ALA A 13 3.47 2.29 13.81
C ALA A 13 2.44 3.44 13.90
N SER A 14 2.15 4.10 12.77
CA SER A 14 1.14 5.16 12.68
C SER A 14 -0.27 4.61 12.93
N PHE A 15 -0.59 3.42 12.39
CA PHE A 15 -1.88 2.76 12.66
C PHE A 15 -2.06 2.41 14.14
N LEU A 16 -1.04 1.86 14.80
CA LEU A 16 -1.12 1.54 16.24
C LEU A 16 -1.28 2.79 17.09
N THR A 17 -0.57 3.86 16.73
CA THR A 17 -0.70 5.16 17.41
C THR A 17 -2.12 5.70 17.26
N ALA A 18 -2.66 5.72 16.04
CA ALA A 18 -4.02 6.18 15.79
C ALA A 18 -5.06 5.31 16.53
N ALA A 19 -4.94 3.98 16.46
CA ALA A 19 -5.85 3.06 17.15
C ALA A 19 -5.88 3.31 18.66
N SER A 20 -4.72 3.58 19.27
CA SER A 20 -4.61 3.92 20.69
C SER A 20 -5.39 5.18 21.06
N GLU A 21 -5.33 6.23 20.20
CA GLU A 21 -6.11 7.47 20.37
C GLU A 21 -7.62 7.21 20.26
N PHE A 22 -8.04 6.25 19.43
CA PHE A 22 -9.43 5.81 19.32
C PHE A 22 -9.86 4.78 20.39
N GLY A 23 -9.01 4.52 21.39
CA GLY A 23 -9.37 3.66 22.52
C GLY A 23 -9.02 2.19 22.37
N PHE A 24 -8.31 1.79 21.30
CA PHE A 24 -7.83 0.43 21.09
C PHE A 24 -6.30 0.38 21.24
N VAL A 25 -5.82 -0.03 22.40
CA VAL A 25 -4.40 -0.01 22.72
C VAL A 25 -3.82 -1.41 22.61
N PHE A 26 -3.10 -1.69 21.53
CA PHE A 26 -2.22 -2.85 21.46
C PHE A 26 -1.10 -2.69 22.49
N PHE A 27 -0.97 -3.61 23.44
CA PHE A 27 -0.04 -3.43 24.57
C PHE A 27 0.90 -4.62 24.82
N LYS A 28 0.59 -5.78 24.25
CA LYS A 28 1.41 -6.99 24.42
C LYS A 28 1.26 -7.92 23.22
N ARG A 29 2.36 -8.60 22.86
CA ARG A 29 2.40 -9.68 21.87
C ARG A 29 3.29 -10.80 22.37
N THR A 30 2.84 -12.03 22.15
CA THR A 30 3.63 -13.26 22.30
C THR A 30 3.86 -13.87 20.91
N GLN A 31 4.48 -15.05 20.83
CA GLN A 31 4.60 -15.75 19.54
C GLN A 31 3.25 -16.15 18.94
N SER A 32 2.23 -16.38 19.78
CA SER A 32 0.94 -16.95 19.36
C SER A 32 -0.27 -16.06 19.64
N SER A 33 -0.12 -14.94 20.35
CA SER A 33 -1.24 -14.08 20.73
C SER A 33 -0.88 -12.60 20.69
N VAL A 34 -1.89 -11.77 20.47
CA VAL A 34 -1.85 -10.31 20.63
C VAL A 34 -2.90 -9.89 21.66
N TYR A 35 -2.57 -8.88 22.46
CA TYR A 35 -3.46 -8.37 23.51
C TYR A 35 -3.76 -6.90 23.28
N VAL A 36 -5.04 -6.55 23.34
CA VAL A 36 -5.57 -5.21 23.08
C VAL A 36 -6.43 -4.76 24.25
N HIS A 37 -6.22 -3.54 24.72
CA HIS A 37 -7.15 -2.88 25.62
C HIS A 37 -8.19 -2.09 24.82
N GLU A 38 -9.47 -2.41 25.00
CA GLU A 38 -10.59 -1.72 24.39
C GLU A 38 -11.25 -0.78 25.39
N ARG A 39 -11.35 0.51 25.03
CA ARG A 39 -12.02 1.56 25.81
C ARG A 39 -13.33 1.98 25.16
N LEU A 40 -14.09 0.99 24.68
CA LEU A 40 -15.37 1.18 23.98
C LEU A 40 -16.60 1.16 24.89
N SER A 41 -16.47 0.73 26.15
CA SER A 41 -17.63 0.64 27.02
C SER A 41 -18.13 2.05 27.39
N SER A 42 -19.43 2.28 27.28
CA SER A 42 -20.10 3.49 27.75
C SER A 42 -19.89 3.76 29.24
N SER A 43 -19.41 2.76 29.99
CA SER A 43 -18.97 2.86 31.39
C SER A 43 -17.54 3.38 31.57
N GLY A 44 -16.76 3.56 30.51
CA GLY A 44 -15.34 3.97 30.59
C GLY A 44 -14.42 2.86 31.10
N GLN A 45 -14.93 1.63 31.22
CA GLN A 45 -14.15 0.47 31.64
C GLN A 45 -13.29 -0.04 30.47
N THR A 46 -12.01 -0.24 30.76
CA THR A 46 -11.07 -0.90 29.85
C THR A 46 -11.28 -2.40 29.91
N ILE A 47 -11.50 -3.03 28.75
CA ILE A 47 -11.59 -4.48 28.61
C ILE A 47 -10.30 -4.96 27.95
N GLU A 48 -9.67 -5.98 28.52
CA GLU A 48 -8.56 -6.67 27.88
C GLU A 48 -9.11 -7.76 26.96
N ARG A 49 -8.64 -7.78 25.71
CA ARG A 49 -8.95 -8.80 24.70
C ARG A 49 -7.70 -9.56 24.31
N GLU A 50 -7.79 -10.88 24.29
CA GLU A 50 -6.80 -11.75 23.66
C GLU A 50 -7.26 -12.18 22.25
N TYR A 51 -6.38 -12.04 21.26
CA TYR A 51 -6.53 -12.67 19.95
C TYR A 51 -5.38 -13.64 19.70
N LYS A 52 -5.70 -14.90 19.45
CA LYS A 52 -4.72 -15.92 19.06
C LYS A 52 -4.39 -15.77 17.59
N VAL A 53 -3.12 -15.57 17.26
CA VAL A 53 -2.63 -15.50 15.89
C VAL A 53 -2.46 -16.91 15.35
N LEU A 54 -3.29 -17.27 14.38
CA LEU A 54 -3.29 -18.59 13.77
C LEU A 54 -2.29 -18.66 12.60
N ASN A 55 -2.39 -17.71 11.67
CA ASN A 55 -1.47 -17.60 10.54
C ASN A 55 -1.17 -16.14 10.21
N LEU A 56 0.05 -15.89 9.77
CA LEU A 56 0.46 -14.63 9.17
C LEU A 56 0.78 -14.86 7.70
N LEU A 57 0.15 -14.08 6.82
CA LEU A 57 0.41 -14.06 5.40
C LEU A 57 1.15 -12.75 5.10
N ASP A 58 2.48 -12.84 5.04
CA ASP A 58 3.38 -11.69 4.97
C ASP A 58 3.20 -10.84 3.72
N PHE A 59 3.51 -9.56 3.83
CA PHE A 59 3.54 -8.68 2.67
C PHE A 59 4.63 -9.10 1.68
N THR A 60 4.31 -9.09 0.38
CA THR A 60 5.30 -9.16 -0.69
C THR A 60 4.98 -8.15 -1.78
N SER A 61 6.01 -7.66 -2.48
CA SER A 61 5.82 -6.72 -3.60
C SER A 61 4.99 -7.32 -4.75
N LYS A 62 4.98 -8.65 -4.88
CA LYS A 62 4.17 -9.38 -5.86
C LYS A 62 2.69 -9.34 -5.51
N ARG A 63 2.35 -9.60 -4.23
CA ARG A 63 0.96 -9.74 -3.77
C ARG A 63 0.31 -8.42 -3.33
N LYS A 64 1.13 -7.43 -2.91
CA LYS A 64 0.75 -6.06 -2.51
C LYS A 64 -0.36 -5.99 -1.43
N ARG A 65 -0.38 -6.99 -0.56
CA ARG A 65 -1.30 -7.12 0.58
C ARG A 65 -0.65 -7.95 1.69
N MET A 66 -1.19 -7.83 2.89
CA MET A 66 -0.83 -8.60 4.07
C MET A 66 -2.10 -9.04 4.76
N SER A 67 -2.10 -10.26 5.30
CA SER A 67 -3.24 -10.74 6.08
C SER A 67 -2.80 -11.47 7.34
N VAL A 68 -3.68 -11.46 8.33
CA VAL A 68 -3.54 -12.27 9.54
C VAL A 68 -4.84 -13.03 9.78
N VAL A 69 -4.71 -14.30 10.10
CA VAL A 69 -5.83 -15.12 10.59
C VAL A 69 -5.73 -15.15 12.11
N VAL A 70 -6.78 -14.71 12.80
CA VAL A 70 -6.85 -14.68 14.25
C VAL A 70 -8.07 -15.43 14.77
N ARG A 71 -7.99 -15.92 15.99
CA ARG A 71 -9.13 -16.42 16.77
C ARG A 71 -9.35 -15.54 17.98
N ASP A 72 -10.55 -15.03 18.15
CA ASP A 72 -10.93 -14.22 19.31
C ASP A 72 -11.28 -15.09 20.54
N GLU A 73 -11.66 -14.43 21.63
CA GLU A 73 -12.03 -15.09 22.91
C GLU A 73 -13.33 -15.90 22.82
N GLU A 74 -14.20 -15.56 21.85
CA GLU A 74 -15.46 -16.25 21.58
C GLU A 74 -15.26 -17.48 20.67
N GLY A 75 -14.05 -17.66 20.13
CA GLY A 75 -13.70 -18.76 19.25
C GLY A 75 -13.93 -18.46 17.77
N GLN A 76 -14.35 -17.24 17.41
CA GLN A 76 -14.55 -16.87 16.01
C GLN A 76 -13.20 -16.74 15.30
N ILE A 77 -13.10 -17.27 14.08
CA ILE A 77 -11.92 -17.12 13.24
C ILE A 77 -12.15 -15.95 12.28
N LEU A 78 -11.23 -14.99 12.31
CA LEU A 78 -11.25 -13.80 11.47
C LEU A 78 -10.00 -13.76 10.60
N LEU A 79 -10.19 -13.67 9.29
CA LEU A 79 -9.16 -13.24 8.35
C LEU A 79 -9.23 -11.72 8.23
N LEU A 80 -8.18 -11.02 8.64
CA LEU A 80 -8.03 -9.58 8.49
C LEU A 80 -7.02 -9.31 7.38
N CYS A 81 -7.38 -8.48 6.40
CA CYS A 81 -6.54 -8.20 5.24
C CYS A 81 -6.38 -6.67 5.04
N LYS A 82 -5.15 -6.24 4.79
CA LYS A 82 -4.83 -4.86 4.37
C LYS A 82 -3.98 -4.88 3.11
N GLY A 83 -4.20 -3.95 2.19
CA GLY A 83 -3.42 -3.90 0.97
C GLY A 83 -3.79 -2.76 0.04
N ALA A 84 -3.19 -2.79 -1.15
CA ALA A 84 -3.54 -1.84 -2.21
C ALA A 84 -5.02 -1.95 -2.58
N ASP A 85 -5.66 -0.81 -2.82
CA ASP A 85 -7.07 -0.69 -3.17
C ASP A 85 -7.48 -1.59 -4.34
N SER A 86 -6.72 -1.57 -5.44
CA SER A 86 -7.00 -2.43 -6.60
C SER A 86 -6.98 -3.93 -6.25
N ILE A 87 -6.06 -4.34 -5.37
CA ILE A 87 -5.87 -5.75 -4.99
C ILE A 87 -6.99 -6.24 -4.06
N ILE A 88 -7.39 -5.40 -3.11
CA ILE A 88 -8.47 -5.72 -2.18
C ILE A 88 -9.82 -5.75 -2.91
N PHE A 89 -10.09 -4.78 -3.80
CA PHE A 89 -11.37 -4.67 -4.50
C PHE A 89 -11.70 -5.87 -5.40
N GLU A 90 -10.68 -6.47 -6.00
CA GLU A 90 -10.81 -7.72 -6.80
C GLU A 90 -11.19 -8.94 -5.95
N ARG A 91 -10.94 -8.90 -4.63
CA ARG A 91 -11.15 -10.00 -3.69
C ARG A 91 -12.41 -9.85 -2.84
N LEU A 92 -13.16 -8.77 -3.03
CA LEU A 92 -14.40 -8.53 -2.27
C LEU A 92 -15.54 -9.44 -2.75
N ALA A 93 -16.27 -10.01 -1.80
CA ALA A 93 -17.54 -10.70 -2.08
C ALA A 93 -18.56 -9.74 -2.71
N LYS A 94 -19.59 -10.27 -3.38
CA LYS A 94 -20.68 -9.45 -3.94
C LYS A 94 -21.38 -8.62 -2.87
N ASN A 95 -21.65 -9.21 -1.71
CA ASN A 95 -22.23 -8.54 -0.53
C ASN A 95 -21.19 -7.77 0.31
N GLY A 96 -19.90 -7.97 0.06
CA GLY A 96 -18.79 -7.27 0.74
C GLY A 96 -18.49 -5.87 0.20
N LYS A 97 -19.29 -5.36 -0.75
CA LYS A 97 -19.05 -4.12 -1.51
C LYS A 97 -19.92 -2.94 -1.08
N THR A 98 -20.62 -3.04 0.05
CA THR A 98 -21.55 -2.01 0.55
C THR A 98 -20.97 -0.59 0.53
N TYR A 99 -19.71 -0.44 0.98
CA TYR A 99 -19.04 0.86 1.05
C TYR A 99 -18.04 1.12 -0.08
N LEU A 100 -18.07 0.32 -1.16
CA LEU A 100 -17.07 0.38 -2.22
C LEU A 100 -17.04 1.76 -2.89
N GLY A 101 -18.19 2.26 -3.37
CA GLY A 101 -18.27 3.55 -4.06
C GLY A 101 -17.69 4.73 -3.26
N PRO A 102 -18.18 4.99 -2.03
CA PRO A 102 -17.63 6.04 -1.17
C PRO A 102 -16.15 5.85 -0.86
N THR A 103 -15.72 4.62 -0.56
CA THR A 103 -14.32 4.33 -0.22
C THR A 103 -13.39 4.57 -1.42
N THR A 104 -13.79 4.19 -2.63
CA THR A 104 -13.04 4.48 -3.86
C THR A 104 -12.86 5.98 -4.07
N LYS A 105 -13.90 6.78 -3.80
CA LYS A 105 -13.81 8.25 -3.90
C LYS A 105 -12.78 8.81 -2.91
N HIS A 106 -12.86 8.42 -1.64
CA HIS A 106 -11.92 8.90 -0.61
C HIS A 106 -10.48 8.47 -0.89
N LEU A 107 -10.25 7.23 -1.32
CA LEU A 107 -8.92 6.74 -1.69
C LEU A 107 -8.30 7.54 -2.83
N LYS A 108 -9.11 7.94 -3.82
CA LYS A 108 -8.66 8.81 -4.91
C LYS A 108 -8.27 10.19 -4.37
N GLU A 109 -9.13 10.81 -3.56
CA GLU A 109 -8.86 12.13 -2.95
C GLU A 109 -7.60 12.10 -2.07
N TYR A 110 -7.40 11.04 -1.28
CA TYR A 110 -6.20 10.86 -0.46
C TYR A 110 -4.93 10.67 -1.29
N GLY A 111 -5.01 9.89 -2.38
CA GLY A 111 -3.88 9.73 -3.30
C GLY A 111 -3.51 11.04 -4.01
N GLU A 112 -4.52 11.82 -4.44
CA GLU A 112 -4.33 13.16 -5.02
C GLU A 112 -3.69 14.13 -4.01
N ALA A 113 -4.03 13.99 -2.73
CA ALA A 113 -3.41 14.73 -1.62
C ALA A 113 -2.01 14.20 -1.23
N GLY A 114 -1.51 13.14 -1.87
CA GLY A 114 -0.17 12.59 -1.62
C GLY A 114 -0.07 11.70 -0.38
N LEU A 115 -1.20 11.24 0.15
CA LEU A 115 -1.23 10.33 1.29
C LEU A 115 -1.01 8.89 0.83
N ARG A 116 -0.29 8.10 1.64
CA ARG A 116 -0.15 6.64 1.43
C ARG A 116 -1.43 5.95 1.88
N THR A 117 -2.10 5.27 0.95
CA THR A 117 -3.43 4.69 1.18
C THR A 117 -3.40 3.16 1.23
N LEU A 118 -4.20 2.56 2.11
CA LEU A 118 -4.51 1.13 2.10
C LEU A 118 -6.02 0.91 2.20
N ALA A 119 -6.52 -0.15 1.59
CA ALA A 119 -7.86 -0.67 1.83
C ALA A 119 -7.79 -1.76 2.92
N LEU A 120 -8.79 -1.77 3.80
CA LEU A 120 -8.94 -2.73 4.89
C LEU A 120 -10.19 -3.59 4.67
N SER A 121 -10.04 -4.89 4.80
CA SER A 121 -11.14 -5.84 4.68
C SER A 121 -11.00 -6.98 5.68
N TYR A 122 -12.10 -7.70 5.89
CA TYR A 122 -12.09 -8.90 6.70
C TYR A 122 -13.01 -9.97 6.13
N ARG A 123 -12.87 -11.20 6.63
CA ARG A 123 -13.80 -12.30 6.42
C ARG A 123 -13.83 -13.17 7.66
N GLN A 124 -15.02 -13.57 8.07
CA GLN A 124 -15.19 -14.62 9.07
C GLN A 124 -15.04 -15.98 8.40
N LEU A 125 -14.27 -16.87 9.01
CA LEU A 125 -14.01 -18.22 8.50
C LEU A 125 -14.68 -19.25 9.39
N ASP A 126 -15.23 -20.29 8.76
CA ASP A 126 -15.69 -21.46 9.48
C ASP A 126 -14.51 -22.33 9.91
N GLU A 127 -14.66 -23.05 11.03
CA GLU A 127 -13.60 -23.90 11.59
C GLU A 127 -13.13 -24.96 10.58
N ASP A 128 -14.07 -25.60 9.88
CA ASP A 128 -13.77 -26.63 8.88
C ASP A 128 -13.04 -26.05 7.66
N GLU A 129 -13.46 -24.88 7.19
CA GLU A 129 -12.80 -24.17 6.08
C GLU A 129 -11.35 -23.83 6.45
N TYR A 130 -11.15 -23.23 7.63
CA TYR A 130 -9.83 -22.85 8.12
C TYR A 130 -8.94 -24.09 8.32
N SER A 131 -9.46 -25.15 8.93
CA SER A 131 -8.71 -26.38 9.20
C SER A 131 -8.21 -27.03 7.90
N ALA A 132 -9.08 -27.15 6.90
CA ALA A 132 -8.74 -27.68 5.58
C ALA A 132 -7.68 -26.82 4.87
N TRP A 133 -7.84 -25.50 4.89
CA TRP A 133 -6.87 -24.58 4.30
C TRP A 133 -5.52 -24.64 5.03
N ASN A 134 -5.51 -24.67 6.37
CA ASN A 134 -4.29 -24.64 7.16
C ASN A 134 -3.48 -25.93 7.00
N ALA A 135 -4.13 -27.08 6.77
CA ALA A 135 -3.46 -28.33 6.45
C ALA A 135 -2.62 -28.21 5.16
N GLU A 136 -3.19 -27.64 4.10
CA GLU A 136 -2.49 -27.38 2.83
C GLU A 136 -1.41 -26.29 3.00
N PHE A 137 -1.71 -25.23 3.75
CA PHE A 137 -0.75 -24.15 4.02
C PHE A 137 0.48 -24.67 4.78
N HIS A 138 0.28 -25.51 5.81
CA HIS A 138 1.39 -26.14 6.53
C HIS A 138 2.22 -27.04 5.63
N LYS A 139 1.57 -27.87 4.81
CA LYS A 139 2.26 -28.73 3.83
C LYS A 139 3.13 -27.91 2.88
N ALA A 140 2.60 -26.81 2.35
CA ALA A 140 3.36 -25.88 1.51
C ALA A 140 4.52 -25.24 2.26
N LYS A 141 4.32 -24.80 3.51
CA LYS A 141 5.36 -24.20 4.34
C LYS A 141 6.51 -25.16 4.64
N THR A 142 6.23 -26.46 4.75
CA THR A 142 7.24 -27.51 4.95
C THR A 142 7.90 -28.01 3.66
N THR A 143 7.43 -27.58 2.49
CA THR A 143 8.00 -27.98 1.20
C THR A 143 9.37 -27.33 1.00
N ILE A 144 10.35 -28.12 0.56
CA ILE A 144 11.71 -27.66 0.27
C ILE A 144 11.87 -27.59 -1.26
N GLY A 145 12.22 -26.41 -1.78
CA GLY A 145 12.43 -26.21 -3.21
C GLY A 145 12.15 -24.77 -3.64
N SER A 146 12.47 -24.45 -4.89
CA SER A 146 12.20 -23.16 -5.53
C SER A 146 10.70 -22.80 -5.57
N ASP A 147 9.85 -23.82 -5.59
CA ASP A 147 8.42 -23.70 -5.89
C ASP A 147 7.61 -23.34 -4.64
N ARG A 148 8.26 -23.34 -3.46
CA ARG A 148 7.64 -23.11 -2.16
C ARG A 148 6.89 -21.79 -2.10
N ASP A 149 7.54 -20.72 -2.55
CA ASP A 149 6.99 -19.37 -2.45
C ASP A 149 5.81 -19.18 -3.42
N GLU A 150 5.81 -19.85 -4.57
CA GLU A 150 4.68 -19.86 -5.51
C GLU A 150 3.49 -20.64 -4.94
N LEU A 151 3.76 -21.78 -4.29
CA LEU A 151 2.73 -22.59 -3.66
C LEU A 151 2.08 -21.86 -2.48
N LEU A 152 2.89 -21.19 -1.63
CA LEU A 152 2.39 -20.37 -0.53
C LEU A 152 1.54 -19.20 -1.04
N GLU A 153 1.95 -18.52 -2.11
CA GLU A 153 1.14 -17.46 -2.71
C GLU A 153 -0.20 -18.01 -3.24
N LYS A 154 -0.18 -19.13 -3.95
CA LYS A 154 -1.39 -19.77 -4.47
C LYS A 154 -2.38 -20.14 -3.35
N ILE A 155 -1.89 -20.72 -2.26
CA ILE A 155 -2.73 -21.09 -1.11
C ILE A 155 -3.23 -19.85 -0.37
N SER A 156 -2.39 -18.82 -0.23
CA SER A 156 -2.80 -17.54 0.36
C SER A 156 -3.91 -16.88 -0.46
N ASP A 157 -3.78 -16.85 -1.79
CA ASP A 157 -4.80 -16.36 -2.72
C ASP A 157 -6.14 -17.11 -2.60
N MET A 158 -6.14 -18.37 -2.16
CA MET A 158 -7.38 -19.14 -2.01
C MET A 158 -8.23 -18.67 -0.83
N ILE A 159 -7.62 -18.37 0.32
CA ILE A 159 -8.35 -17.95 1.53
C ILE A 159 -8.70 -16.46 1.50
N GLU A 160 -7.95 -15.65 0.75
CA GLU A 160 -8.14 -14.20 0.65
C GLU A 160 -9.13 -13.81 -0.45
N LYS A 161 -10.27 -14.51 -0.48
CA LYS A 161 -11.40 -14.25 -1.36
C LYS A 161 -12.64 -13.96 -0.53
N ASP A 162 -13.68 -13.46 -1.21
CA ASP A 162 -14.98 -13.18 -0.61
C ASP A 162 -14.90 -12.27 0.63
N LEU A 163 -13.99 -11.30 0.57
CA LEU A 163 -13.74 -10.35 1.66
C LEU A 163 -14.86 -9.30 1.74
N ILE A 164 -15.04 -8.75 2.94
CA ILE A 164 -15.94 -7.63 3.23
C ILE A 164 -15.10 -6.38 3.45
N LEU A 165 -15.37 -5.33 2.68
CA LEU A 165 -14.68 -4.04 2.82
C LEU A 165 -15.11 -3.35 4.11
N ILE A 166 -14.14 -2.99 4.95
CA ILE A 166 -14.36 -2.19 6.16
C ILE A 166 -14.19 -0.71 5.83
N GLY A 167 -13.13 -0.38 5.11
CA GLY A 167 -12.80 1.01 4.78
C GLY A 167 -11.38 1.17 4.26
N ALA A 168 -10.79 2.33 4.54
CA ALA A 168 -9.46 2.69 4.07
C ALA A 168 -8.69 3.49 5.12
N THR A 169 -7.36 3.47 5.01
CA THR A 169 -6.45 4.32 5.76
C THR A 169 -5.75 5.30 4.81
N ALA A 170 -5.33 6.45 5.33
CA ALA A 170 -4.47 7.39 4.65
C ALA A 170 -3.42 7.92 5.63
N VAL A 171 -2.15 7.72 5.32
CA VAL A 171 -1.01 8.12 6.16
C VAL A 171 -0.21 9.17 5.41
N GLU A 172 0.07 10.28 6.08
CA GLU A 172 0.97 11.30 5.55
C GLU A 172 2.43 10.83 5.68
N ASP A 173 3.14 10.77 4.56
CA ASP A 173 4.56 10.45 4.55
C ASP A 173 5.39 11.71 4.82
N LYS A 174 5.66 11.98 6.10
CA LYS A 174 6.47 13.13 6.47
C LYS A 174 7.92 12.89 6.09
N LEU A 175 8.46 13.79 5.29
CA LEU A 175 9.88 13.83 4.99
C LEU A 175 10.69 13.98 6.29
N GLN A 176 11.83 13.29 6.32
CA GLN A 176 12.76 13.44 7.44
C GLN A 176 13.28 14.89 7.51
N LYS A 177 13.55 15.36 8.73
CA LYS A 177 14.08 16.69 8.97
C LYS A 177 15.37 16.90 8.17
N GLY A 178 15.42 17.95 7.35
CA GLY A 178 16.60 18.29 6.56
C GLY A 178 16.60 17.73 5.13
N VAL A 179 15.68 16.82 4.77
CA VAL A 179 15.64 16.22 3.43
C VAL A 179 15.48 17.28 2.32
N PRO A 180 14.51 18.21 2.39
CA PRO A 180 14.37 19.24 1.35
C PRO A 180 15.63 20.10 1.19
N GLN A 181 16.25 20.49 2.31
CA GLN A 181 17.46 21.32 2.32
C GLN A 181 18.67 20.57 1.75
N CYS A 182 18.77 19.27 2.02
CA CYS A 182 19.83 18.42 1.49
C CYS A 182 19.70 18.27 -0.03
N ILE A 183 18.50 17.89 -0.51
CA ILE A 183 18.21 17.74 -1.94
C ILE A 183 18.46 19.05 -2.69
N ASP A 184 18.03 20.18 -2.13
CA ASP A 184 18.27 21.50 -2.71
C ASP A 184 19.76 21.82 -2.86
N LYS A 185 20.57 21.60 -1.81
CA LYS A 185 22.02 21.81 -1.86
C LYS A 185 22.72 20.90 -2.86
N LEU A 186 22.35 19.63 -2.92
CA LEU A 186 22.90 18.67 -3.88
C LEU A 186 22.57 19.09 -5.32
N ALA A 187 21.33 19.53 -5.57
CA ALA A 187 20.93 20.03 -6.88
C ALA A 187 21.68 21.31 -7.27
N GLN A 188 21.86 22.27 -6.33
CA GLN A 188 22.67 23.48 -6.54
C GLN A 188 24.15 23.18 -6.80
N ALA A 189 24.68 22.09 -6.23
CA ALA A 189 26.03 21.60 -6.52
C ALA A 189 26.15 20.93 -7.91
N GLY A 190 25.08 20.90 -8.71
CA GLY A 190 25.07 20.34 -10.05
C GLY A 190 24.81 18.83 -10.11
N LEU A 191 24.54 18.18 -8.97
CA LEU A 191 24.25 16.75 -8.93
C LEU A 191 22.84 16.46 -9.49
N LYS A 192 22.73 15.37 -10.26
CA LYS A 192 21.45 14.90 -10.80
C LYS A 192 20.88 13.84 -9.87
N LEU A 193 19.68 14.09 -9.35
CA LEU A 193 19.02 13.21 -8.39
C LEU A 193 17.87 12.48 -9.08
N TRP A 194 17.81 11.17 -8.87
CA TRP A 194 16.81 10.28 -9.44
C TRP A 194 16.11 9.58 -8.27
N VAL A 195 14.79 9.65 -8.25
CA VAL A 195 13.98 8.92 -7.26
C VAL A 195 13.30 7.76 -7.97
N LEU A 196 13.61 6.56 -7.52
CA LEU A 196 12.97 5.33 -7.95
C LEU A 196 12.05 4.89 -6.81
N THR A 197 10.74 4.89 -7.04
CA THR A 197 9.74 4.50 -6.04
C THR A 197 8.74 3.51 -6.64
N GLY A 198 8.20 2.64 -5.79
CA GLY A 198 7.10 1.73 -6.13
C GLY A 198 5.71 2.31 -5.88
N ASP A 199 5.62 3.56 -5.42
CA ASP A 199 4.37 4.28 -5.19
C ASP A 199 3.65 4.66 -6.49
N LYS A 200 2.38 5.07 -6.37
CA LYS A 200 1.61 5.65 -7.47
C LYS A 200 2.31 6.93 -7.98
N MET A 201 2.15 7.23 -9.27
CA MET A 201 2.78 8.38 -9.90
C MET A 201 2.45 9.69 -9.20
N GLU A 202 1.19 9.88 -8.80
CA GLU A 202 0.70 11.07 -8.12
C GLU A 202 1.41 11.27 -6.76
N THR A 203 1.57 10.20 -6.00
CA THR A 203 2.31 10.20 -4.74
C THR A 203 3.79 10.55 -4.98
N ALA A 204 4.43 9.98 -5.99
CA ALA A 204 5.82 10.27 -6.33
C ALA A 204 6.02 11.74 -6.71
N ILE A 205 5.08 12.34 -7.45
CA ILE A 205 5.10 13.76 -7.79
C ILE A 205 4.93 14.62 -6.54
N ASN A 206 3.97 14.30 -5.67
CA ASN A 206 3.74 15.04 -4.43
C ASN A 206 4.95 14.98 -3.48
N ILE A 207 5.60 13.83 -3.36
CA ILE A 207 6.85 13.67 -2.62
C ILE A 207 7.98 14.47 -3.29
N GLY A 208 8.07 14.44 -4.62
CA GLY A 208 9.03 15.21 -5.39
C GLY A 208 8.94 16.72 -5.11
N TYR A 209 7.72 17.26 -5.03
CA TYR A 209 7.50 18.66 -4.63
C TYR A 209 7.85 18.90 -3.17
N SER A 210 7.41 18.03 -2.27
CA SER A 210 7.66 18.16 -0.84
C SER A 210 9.16 18.15 -0.52
N CYS A 211 9.95 17.36 -1.25
CA CYS A 211 11.39 17.20 -1.03
C CYS A 211 12.24 18.18 -1.86
N SER A 212 11.62 19.15 -2.55
CA SER A 212 12.31 20.14 -3.40
C SER A 212 13.08 19.53 -4.59
N LEU A 213 12.80 18.28 -4.94
CA LEU A 213 13.28 17.65 -6.17
C LEU A 213 12.55 18.24 -7.38
N LEU A 214 11.23 18.38 -7.27
CA LEU A 214 10.38 19.12 -8.19
C LEU A 214 10.15 20.53 -7.63
N ARG A 215 10.29 21.56 -8.47
CA ARG A 215 10.12 22.97 -8.09
C ARG A 215 9.04 23.63 -8.92
N GLN A 216 8.35 24.61 -8.33
CA GLN A 216 7.42 25.47 -9.06
C GLN A 216 8.22 26.26 -10.10
N GLY A 217 8.02 25.95 -11.39
CA GLY A 217 8.79 26.51 -12.50
C GLY A 217 9.53 25.47 -13.34
N MET A 218 9.71 24.24 -12.83
CA MET A 218 10.26 23.15 -13.63
C MET A 218 9.24 22.72 -14.69
N LYS A 219 9.70 22.58 -15.93
CA LYS A 219 8.93 22.04 -17.03
C LYS A 219 8.86 20.52 -16.91
N GLN A 220 7.66 19.99 -16.66
CA GLN A 220 7.46 18.55 -16.49
C GLN A 220 7.37 17.84 -17.84
N ILE A 221 8.11 16.74 -17.95
CA ILE A 221 8.07 15.79 -19.06
C ILE A 221 7.56 14.48 -18.47
N CYS A 222 6.31 14.14 -18.78
CA CYS A 222 5.70 12.89 -18.32
C CYS A 222 5.71 11.86 -19.45
N ILE A 223 6.22 10.66 -19.16
CA ILE A 223 6.18 9.52 -20.07
C ILE A 223 5.28 8.43 -19.48
N THR A 224 4.13 8.22 -20.09
CA THR A 224 3.08 7.31 -19.61
C THR A 224 2.58 6.38 -20.70
N VAL A 225 2.12 5.19 -20.31
CA VAL A 225 1.33 4.33 -21.19
C VAL A 225 -0.12 4.84 -21.18
N MET A 226 -0.59 5.37 -22.32
CA MET A 226 -2.01 5.68 -22.47
C MET A 226 -2.78 4.37 -22.62
N ASN A 227 -3.58 4.01 -21.62
CA ASN A 227 -4.58 2.96 -21.77
C ASN A 227 -5.69 3.51 -22.68
N SER A 228 -5.73 3.11 -23.95
CA SER A 228 -6.96 3.18 -24.72
C SER A 228 -7.96 2.24 -24.07
N GLU A 229 -9.10 2.77 -23.63
CA GLU A 229 -10.25 1.97 -23.19
C GLU A 229 -10.73 1.09 -24.36
N GLY A 230 -10.17 -0.11 -24.48
CA GLY A 230 -10.46 -1.03 -25.58
C GLY A 230 -9.41 -2.12 -25.66
N GLY A 231 -9.79 -3.34 -25.29
CA GLY A 231 -8.91 -4.49 -25.19
C GLY A 231 -8.30 -4.92 -26.52
N SER A 232 -7.10 -4.44 -26.80
CA SER A 232 -6.01 -5.15 -27.49
C SER A 232 -4.78 -4.24 -27.43
N GLN A 233 -3.88 -4.50 -26.47
CA GLN A 233 -2.61 -3.78 -26.41
C GLN A 233 -1.73 -4.21 -27.59
N ASP A 234 -1.84 -3.51 -28.72
CA ASP A 234 -0.86 -3.64 -29.78
C ASP A 234 0.47 -3.08 -29.25
N SER A 235 1.41 -3.98 -28.93
CA SER A 235 2.73 -3.64 -28.39
C SER A 235 3.46 -2.61 -29.26
N LYS A 236 3.14 -2.59 -30.56
CA LYS A 236 3.66 -1.60 -31.50
C LYS A 236 3.11 -0.20 -31.25
N ALA A 237 1.79 -0.07 -31.04
CA ALA A 237 1.15 1.21 -30.76
C ALA A 237 1.63 1.82 -29.43
N VAL A 238 1.85 0.99 -28.40
CA VAL A 238 2.42 1.43 -27.12
C VAL A 238 3.84 1.97 -27.30
N LYS A 239 4.70 1.23 -28.03
CA LYS A 239 6.07 1.67 -28.33
C LYS A 239 6.09 2.98 -29.13
N ASP A 240 5.26 3.08 -30.16
CA ASP A 240 5.16 4.28 -31.00
C ASP A 240 4.68 5.49 -30.18
N ASN A 241 3.74 5.29 -29.26
CA ASN A 241 3.29 6.34 -28.34
C ASN A 241 4.42 6.81 -27.40
N ILE A 242 5.18 5.89 -26.81
CA ILE A 242 6.33 6.23 -25.95
C ILE A 242 7.40 6.97 -26.76
N LEU A 243 7.73 6.49 -27.96
CA LEU A 243 8.67 7.14 -28.88
C LEU A 243 8.23 8.56 -29.24
N ASN A 244 6.93 8.77 -29.49
CA ASN A 244 6.36 10.09 -29.74
C ASN A 244 6.48 11.02 -28.52
N GLN A 245 6.23 10.53 -27.31
CA GLN A 245 6.40 11.31 -26.08
C GLN A 245 7.88 11.69 -25.87
N ILE A 246 8.81 10.75 -26.07
CA ILE A 246 10.27 11.02 -26.01
C ILE A 246 10.68 12.05 -27.07
N THR A 247 10.19 11.91 -28.31
CA THR A 247 10.53 12.83 -29.39
C THR A 247 10.04 14.25 -29.09
N LYS A 248 8.82 14.40 -28.58
CA LYS A 248 8.27 15.67 -28.11
C LYS A 248 9.09 16.26 -26.96
N ALA A 249 9.49 15.43 -26.00
CA ALA A 249 10.35 15.83 -24.89
C ALA A 249 11.71 16.37 -25.38
N ILE A 250 12.36 15.67 -26.31
CA ILE A 250 13.63 16.11 -26.91
C ILE A 250 13.46 17.43 -27.65
N GLN A 251 12.37 17.59 -28.42
CA GLN A 251 12.08 18.85 -29.10
C GLN A 251 11.84 19.99 -28.11
N MET A 252 11.11 19.74 -27.03
CA MET A 252 10.85 20.73 -25.97
C MET A 252 12.14 21.23 -25.34
N VAL A 253 13.08 20.33 -25.03
CA VAL A 253 14.39 20.70 -24.48
C VAL A 253 15.23 21.46 -25.50
N LYS A 254 15.21 21.07 -26.79
CA LYS A 254 15.97 21.74 -27.85
C LYS A 254 15.46 23.14 -28.21
N LEU A 255 14.15 23.34 -28.14
CA LEU A 255 13.51 24.63 -28.46
C LEU A 255 13.55 25.60 -27.28
N GLU A 256 13.99 25.14 -26.11
CA GLU A 256 14.13 25.97 -24.93
C GLU A 256 15.23 27.00 -25.11
N LYS A 257 14.88 28.27 -24.89
CA LYS A 257 15.81 29.40 -25.06
C LYS A 257 16.31 29.93 -23.72
N ASP A 258 15.64 29.61 -22.63
CA ASP A 258 16.08 30.00 -21.29
C ASP A 258 17.21 29.08 -20.79
N PRO A 259 18.43 29.59 -20.60
CA PRO A 259 19.55 28.80 -20.09
C PRO A 259 19.35 28.34 -18.64
N HIS A 260 18.38 28.91 -17.92
CA HIS A 260 18.01 28.53 -16.56
C HIS A 260 16.76 27.64 -16.51
N ALA A 261 16.19 27.26 -17.65
CA ALA A 261 15.06 26.36 -17.70
C ALA A 261 15.43 25.01 -17.06
N ALA A 262 14.68 24.65 -16.02
CA ALA A 262 14.82 23.37 -15.35
C ALA A 262 13.72 22.41 -15.84
N PHE A 263 14.10 21.17 -16.09
CA PHE A 263 13.19 20.11 -16.54
C PHE A 263 13.08 19.02 -15.49
N ALA A 264 11.88 18.48 -15.33
CA ALA A 264 11.62 17.29 -14.53
C ALA A 264 11.15 16.16 -15.45
N LEU A 265 11.77 14.99 -15.33
CA LEU A 265 11.35 13.79 -16.06
C LEU A 265 10.63 12.85 -15.10
N ILE A 266 9.38 12.52 -15.44
CA ILE A 266 8.52 11.61 -14.68
C ILE A 266 8.15 10.46 -15.61
N ILE A 267 8.42 9.22 -15.19
CA ILE A 267 8.15 8.02 -15.98
C ILE A 267 7.25 7.11 -15.15
N ASP A 268 6.12 6.68 -15.72
CA ASP A 268 5.26 5.69 -15.08
C ASP A 268 5.97 4.34 -14.98
N GLY A 269 5.78 3.62 -13.88
CA GLY A 269 6.31 2.27 -13.70
C GLY A 269 5.80 1.28 -14.75
N LYS A 270 4.61 1.51 -15.34
CA LYS A 270 4.10 0.69 -16.45
C LYS A 270 4.82 0.94 -17.78
N THR A 271 5.57 2.03 -17.89
CA THR A 271 6.33 2.41 -19.10
C THR A 271 7.72 1.76 -19.13
N LEU A 272 8.30 1.46 -17.96
CA LEU A 272 9.61 0.83 -17.80
C LEU A 272 9.55 -0.69 -18.06
#